data_AF-A0A285NNW2-F1
#
_entry.id   AF-A0A285NNW2-F1
#
_cell.length_a   1.000
_cell.length_b   1.000
_cell.length_c   1.000
_cell.angle_alpha   90.00
_cell.angle_beta   90.00
_cell.angle_gamma   90.00
#
_symmetry.space_group_name_H-M   'P 1'
#
loop_
_entity.id
_entity.type
_entity.pdbx_description
1 polymer ?
#
loop_
_entity_poly.entity_id
_entity_poly.type
_entity_poly.pdbx_seq_one_letter_code
_entity_poly.pdbx_strand_id
1 'polypeptide(L)'
;MKKSPKISLILESFQNLEKAYVDLKKNLSLPKEEFVSNKLVLDKVRVDFNLAFESCMRPCRHLSTLYGLKTTSKDCLVKLAQHIGMQDIQTLEKFTEFYFKYRDLKDTVSPEELYDFLKENLVVFKNYAQAVVDYIKKTTGNYLLIDFDLLNEKAKHIKDSVKKIEFVLSQGIQEFREKPMYYDRVKYFYQVAYDSLFDICKHLAPKFGVKKFGDDCLSKLVEIGVIPQDYYMDIFKMTQLKNKLISTWEVSSDELYGALYELKDKFEPVMKEIAKSLKKLLEEKSKSVVK
;
A
#
# COMPACT_ATOMS: atom_id res chain seq x y z
N MET A 1 17.65 -4.13 -16.51
CA MET A 1 16.68 -3.16 -15.93
C MET A 1 17.43 -2.23 -14.99
N LYS A 2 17.23 -0.91 -15.10
CA LYS A 2 17.76 0.07 -14.14
C LYS A 2 17.06 -0.20 -12.81
N LYS A 3 17.79 -0.60 -11.76
CA LYS A 3 17.18 -0.84 -10.44
C LYS A 3 16.62 0.49 -9.93
N SER A 4 15.37 0.52 -9.50
CA SER A 4 14.68 1.68 -8.94
C SER A 4 14.14 1.37 -7.53
N PRO A 5 13.84 2.39 -6.72
CA PRO A 5 13.13 2.16 -5.46
C PRO A 5 11.79 1.47 -5.69
N LYS A 6 11.52 0.37 -4.97
CA LYS A 6 10.22 -0.31 -4.97
C LYS A 6 9.26 0.51 -4.11
N ILE A 7 8.47 1.36 -4.76
CA ILE A 7 7.63 2.34 -4.07
C ILE A 7 6.55 1.68 -3.22
N SER A 8 5.87 0.65 -3.73
CA SER A 8 4.88 -0.16 -2.98
C SER A 8 5.45 -0.69 -1.67
N LEU A 9 6.64 -1.31 -1.71
CA LEU A 9 7.31 -1.84 -0.52
C LEU A 9 7.55 -0.75 0.53
N ILE A 10 7.99 0.43 0.10
CA ILE A 10 8.31 1.55 0.99
C ILE A 10 7.02 2.11 1.60
N LEU A 11 5.98 2.32 0.80
CA LEU A 11 4.68 2.83 1.26
C LEU A 11 4.00 1.85 2.22
N GLU A 12 3.98 0.56 1.92
CA GLU A 12 3.44 -0.48 2.78
C GLU A 12 4.16 -0.51 4.14
N SER A 13 5.49 -0.43 4.11
CA SER A 13 6.30 -0.40 5.34
C SER A 13 5.98 0.84 6.18
N PHE A 14 5.88 2.03 5.57
CA PHE A 14 5.56 3.24 6.33
C PHE A 14 4.09 3.36 6.75
N GLN A 15 3.16 2.68 6.07
CA GLN A 15 1.79 2.52 6.58
C GLN A 15 1.76 1.68 7.86
N ASN A 16 2.53 0.58 7.91
CA ASN A 16 2.65 -0.24 9.12
C ASN A 16 3.37 0.53 10.24
N LEU A 17 4.38 1.33 9.89
CA LEU A 17 5.03 2.25 10.82
C LEU A 17 4.03 3.24 11.45
N GLU A 18 3.18 3.90 10.64
CA GLU A 18 2.23 4.88 11.17
C GLU A 18 1.21 4.24 12.11
N LYS A 19 0.72 3.02 11.79
CA LYS A 19 -0.17 2.27 12.69
C LYS A 19 0.49 1.99 14.04
N ALA A 20 1.69 1.42 14.02
CA ALA A 20 2.46 1.13 15.23
C ALA A 20 2.80 2.41 16.01
N TYR A 21 3.18 3.48 15.32
CA TYR A 21 3.47 4.79 15.92
C TYR A 21 2.26 5.37 16.66
N VAL A 22 1.06 5.30 16.07
CA VAL A 22 -0.18 5.78 16.70
C VAL A 22 -0.49 5.00 17.97
N ASP A 23 -0.37 3.67 17.92
CA ASP A 23 -0.57 2.81 19.09
C ASP A 23 0.46 3.09 20.20
N LEU A 24 1.74 3.22 19.85
CA LEU A 24 2.81 3.60 20.78
C LEU A 24 2.50 4.95 21.44
N LYS A 25 2.16 5.97 20.64
CA LYS A 25 1.84 7.31 21.16
C LYS A 25 0.64 7.28 22.10
N LYS A 26 -0.39 6.46 21.78
CA LYS A 26 -1.55 6.27 22.65
C LYS A 26 -1.14 5.67 24.00
N ASN A 27 -0.34 4.61 24.01
CA ASN A 27 0.09 3.96 25.26
C ASN A 27 1.05 4.85 26.07
N LEU A 28 1.92 5.62 25.42
CA LEU A 28 2.82 6.58 26.08
C LEU A 28 2.12 7.83 26.63
N SER A 29 0.83 8.03 26.28
CA SER A 29 0.02 9.10 26.86
C SER A 29 -0.51 8.77 28.27
N LEU A 30 -0.40 7.51 28.70
CA LEU A 30 -0.73 7.10 30.06
C LEU A 30 0.25 7.73 31.07
N PRO A 31 -0.19 7.98 32.32
CA PRO A 31 0.70 8.28 33.43
C PRO A 31 1.81 7.23 33.55
N LYS A 32 3.01 7.66 33.95
CA LYS A 32 4.18 6.78 34.01
C LYS A 32 3.94 5.58 34.94
N GLU A 33 3.29 5.83 36.08
CA GLU A 33 2.97 4.81 37.09
C GLU A 33 2.03 3.73 36.54
N GLU A 34 1.04 4.15 35.74
CA GLU A 34 0.10 3.23 35.09
C GLU A 34 0.79 2.42 33.99
N PHE A 35 1.62 3.06 33.17
CA PHE A 35 2.40 2.37 32.14
C PHE A 35 3.32 1.29 32.74
N VAL A 36 4.04 1.64 33.81
CA VAL A 36 5.05 0.78 34.45
C VAL A 36 4.43 -0.42 35.14
N SER A 37 3.28 -0.24 35.78
CA SER A 37 2.58 -1.30 36.52
C SER A 37 1.75 -2.22 35.62
N ASN A 38 1.39 -1.80 34.41
CA ASN A 38 0.49 -2.54 33.52
C ASN A 38 1.24 -3.44 32.53
N LYS A 39 1.32 -4.74 32.85
CA LYS A 39 1.97 -5.75 32.00
C LYS A 39 1.43 -5.81 30.57
N LEU A 40 0.12 -5.68 30.38
CA LEU A 40 -0.50 -5.75 29.04
C LEU A 40 -0.08 -4.56 28.18
N VAL A 41 0.02 -3.37 28.78
CA VAL A 41 0.53 -2.17 28.11
C VAL A 41 1.99 -2.37 27.72
N LEU A 42 2.82 -2.89 28.63
CA LEU A 42 4.24 -3.14 28.35
C LEU A 42 4.44 -4.14 27.20
N ASP A 43 3.71 -5.24 27.19
CA ASP A 43 3.79 -6.26 26.14
C ASP A 43 3.35 -5.66 24.79
N LYS A 44 2.25 -4.90 24.76
CA LYS A 44 1.77 -4.21 23.55
C LYS A 44 2.78 -3.20 23.03
N VAL A 45 3.36 -2.37 23.90
CA VAL A 45 4.37 -1.37 23.52
C VAL A 45 5.63 -2.02 22.95
N ARG A 46 6.09 -3.13 23.52
CA ARG A 46 7.24 -3.88 22.98
C ARG A 46 6.96 -4.42 21.57
N VAL A 47 5.77 -5.00 21.37
CA VAL A 47 5.33 -5.50 20.06
C VAL A 47 5.27 -4.38 19.03
N ASP A 48 4.64 -3.25 19.37
CA ASP A 48 4.50 -2.13 18.46
C ASP A 48 5.84 -1.44 18.18
N PHE A 49 6.72 -1.34 19.18
CA PHE A 49 8.07 -0.80 19.00
C PHE A 49 8.89 -1.66 18.03
N ASN A 50 8.81 -2.98 18.18
CA ASN A 50 9.45 -3.92 17.25
C ASN A 50 8.87 -3.81 15.83
N LEU A 51 7.55 -3.73 15.70
CA LEU A 51 6.88 -3.56 14.41
C LEU A 51 7.29 -2.24 13.72
N ALA A 52 7.35 -1.14 14.47
CA ALA A 52 7.80 0.15 13.97
C ALA A 52 9.27 0.10 13.51
N PHE A 53 10.13 -0.56 14.28
CA PHE A 53 11.55 -0.71 13.93
C PHE A 53 11.75 -1.56 12.66
N GLU A 54 11.11 -2.73 12.57
CA GLU A 54 11.21 -3.57 11.37
C GLU A 54 10.58 -2.89 10.14
N SER A 55 9.55 -2.07 10.34
CA SER A 55 8.96 -1.22 9.29
C SER A 55 9.95 -0.15 8.76
N CYS A 56 10.95 0.26 9.55
CA CYS A 56 12.05 1.11 9.08
C CYS A 56 13.17 0.29 8.43
N MET A 57 13.45 -0.90 8.96
CA MET A 57 14.47 -1.81 8.44
C MET A 57 14.15 -2.36 7.05
N ARG A 58 12.88 -2.64 6.74
CA ARG A 58 12.49 -3.18 5.43
C ARG A 58 12.83 -2.21 4.27
N PRO A 59 12.45 -0.92 4.30
CA PRO A 59 12.95 0.08 3.36
C PRO A 59 14.47 0.20 3.38
N CYS A 60 15.09 0.13 4.56
CA CYS A 60 16.54 0.23 4.68
C CYS A 60 17.29 -0.85 3.91
N ARG A 61 16.92 -2.12 4.12
CA ARG A 61 17.53 -3.28 3.45
C ARG A 61 17.35 -3.19 1.94
N HIS A 62 16.14 -2.81 1.48
CA HIS A 62 15.85 -2.61 0.06
C HIS A 62 16.72 -1.52 -0.56
N LEU A 63 16.76 -0.33 0.05
CA LEU A 63 17.50 0.81 -0.48
C LEU A 63 19.02 0.63 -0.37
N SER A 64 19.50 -0.01 0.68
CA SER A 64 20.92 -0.35 0.83
C SER A 64 21.39 -1.28 -0.29
N THR A 65 20.58 -2.29 -0.62
CA THR A 65 20.86 -3.19 -1.76
C THR A 65 20.81 -2.43 -3.09
N LEU A 66 19.86 -1.51 -3.24
CA LEU A 66 19.71 -0.69 -4.43
C LEU A 66 20.90 0.24 -4.66
N TYR A 67 21.39 0.89 -3.61
CA TYR A 67 22.47 1.89 -3.65
C TYR A 67 23.87 1.31 -3.38
N GLY A 68 23.98 -0.02 -3.21
CA GLY A 68 25.26 -0.68 -2.98
C GLY A 68 25.89 -0.36 -1.62
N LEU A 69 25.09 -0.02 -0.61
CA LEU A 69 25.56 0.25 0.74
C LEU A 69 25.87 -1.06 1.45
N LYS A 70 27.10 -1.19 1.97
CA LYS A 70 27.50 -2.32 2.81
C LYS A 70 26.99 -2.11 4.24
N THR A 71 25.88 -2.76 4.56
CA THR A 71 25.21 -2.67 5.87
C THR A 71 25.07 -4.05 6.52
N THR A 72 25.03 -4.06 7.83
CA THR A 72 24.55 -5.14 8.70
C THR A 72 23.15 -4.79 9.22
N SER A 73 22.54 -5.69 10.00
CA SER A 73 21.28 -5.35 10.68
C SER A 73 21.42 -4.17 11.66
N LYS A 74 22.58 -4.02 12.31
CA LYS A 74 22.78 -3.02 13.38
C LYS A 74 22.95 -1.59 12.89
N ASP A 75 23.60 -1.42 11.74
CA ASP A 75 24.01 -0.13 11.21
C ASP A 75 23.22 0.29 9.95
N CYS A 76 22.24 -0.52 9.51
CA CYS A 76 21.48 -0.24 8.29
C CYS A 76 20.86 1.17 8.32
N LEU A 77 20.02 1.46 9.34
CA LEU A 77 19.28 2.72 9.39
C LEU A 77 20.24 3.91 9.41
N VAL A 78 21.32 3.82 10.19
CA VAL A 78 22.35 4.86 10.31
C VAL A 78 23.08 5.08 8.99
N LYS A 79 23.57 4.02 8.34
CA LYS A 79 24.29 4.13 7.05
C LYS A 79 23.40 4.65 5.93
N LEU A 80 22.13 4.22 5.89
CA LEU A 80 21.20 4.75 4.92
C LEU A 80 20.89 6.23 5.22
N ALA A 81 20.65 6.58 6.49
CA ALA A 81 20.40 7.96 6.91
C ALA A 81 21.56 8.90 6.52
N GLN A 82 22.81 8.45 6.71
CA GLN A 82 24.01 9.14 6.23
C GLN A 82 24.00 9.31 4.71
N HIS A 83 23.74 8.24 3.96
CA HIS A 83 23.70 8.27 2.50
C HIS A 83 22.64 9.24 1.96
N ILE A 84 21.47 9.31 2.59
CA ILE A 84 20.36 10.17 2.15
C ILE A 84 20.45 11.59 2.71
N GLY A 85 21.43 11.89 3.57
CA GLY A 85 21.65 13.23 4.13
C GLY A 85 20.68 13.64 5.23
N MET A 86 20.22 12.69 6.06
CA MET A 86 19.45 13.00 7.28
C MET A 86 20.33 13.79 8.26
N GLN A 87 19.79 14.84 8.89
CA GLN A 87 20.55 15.75 9.75
C GLN A 87 20.88 15.15 11.13
N ASP A 88 19.89 14.53 11.79
CA ASP A 88 20.02 14.04 13.16
C ASP A 88 20.42 12.55 13.23
N ILE A 89 21.63 12.26 12.77
CA ILE A 89 22.16 10.88 12.71
C ILE A 89 22.50 10.36 14.11
N GLN A 90 22.99 11.21 15.01
CA GLN A 90 23.41 10.81 16.36
C GLN A 90 22.23 10.29 17.20
N THR A 91 21.07 10.95 17.11
CA THR A 91 19.87 10.48 17.80
C THR A 91 19.37 9.16 17.20
N LEU A 92 19.43 9.00 15.88
CA LEU A 92 19.11 7.73 15.23
C LEU A 92 20.06 6.60 15.65
N GLU A 93 21.35 6.88 15.80
CA GLU A 93 22.35 5.91 16.24
C GLU A 93 22.05 5.40 17.65
N LYS A 94 21.89 6.32 18.63
CA LYS A 94 21.44 5.98 19.99
C LYS A 94 20.14 5.18 19.98
N PHE A 95 19.23 5.54 19.09
CA PHE A 95 17.95 4.87 18.96
C PHE A 95 18.09 3.42 18.49
N THR A 96 18.93 3.19 17.48
CA THR A 96 19.24 1.84 17.01
C THR A 96 19.98 1.01 18.05
N GLU A 97 20.93 1.60 18.77
CA GLU A 97 21.68 0.94 19.84
C GLU A 97 20.75 0.46 20.95
N PHE A 98 19.84 1.31 21.41
CA PHE A 98 18.82 0.96 22.39
C PHE A 98 17.99 -0.24 21.92
N TYR A 99 17.47 -0.19 20.69
CA TYR A 99 16.69 -1.30 20.15
C TYR A 99 17.49 -2.60 20.13
N PHE A 100 18.72 -2.61 19.60
CA PHE A 100 19.52 -3.83 19.52
C PHE A 100 20.02 -4.35 20.86
N LYS A 101 20.17 -3.48 21.86
CA LYS A 101 20.47 -3.89 23.24
C LYS A 101 19.34 -4.73 23.84
N TYR A 102 18.09 -4.34 23.58
CA TYR A 102 16.92 -4.90 24.27
C TYR A 102 16.01 -5.81 23.43
N ARG A 103 16.18 -5.86 22.10
CA ARG A 103 15.33 -6.64 21.18
C ARG A 103 15.28 -8.14 21.51
N ASP A 104 16.44 -8.72 21.81
CA ASP A 104 16.59 -10.18 21.91
C ASP A 104 16.65 -10.69 23.37
N LEU A 105 16.12 -9.92 24.33
CA LEU A 105 16.22 -10.23 25.78
C LEU A 105 17.66 -10.47 26.26
N LYS A 106 18.66 -10.00 25.51
CA LYS A 106 20.07 -10.04 25.94
C LYS A 106 20.24 -9.30 27.26
N ASP A 107 19.61 -8.13 27.31
CA ASP A 107 19.42 -7.36 28.53
C ASP A 107 17.91 -7.14 28.75
N THR A 108 17.48 -7.11 30.01
CA THR A 108 16.12 -6.71 30.38
C THR A 108 16.06 -5.19 30.51
N VAL A 109 15.25 -4.55 29.68
CA VAL A 109 14.91 -3.12 29.86
C VAL A 109 13.87 -2.97 30.97
N SER A 110 14.10 -2.05 31.91
CA SER A 110 13.10 -1.74 32.92
C SER A 110 11.90 -1.03 32.28
N PRO A 111 10.67 -1.21 32.80
CA PRO A 111 9.50 -0.48 32.31
C PRO A 111 9.69 1.04 32.30
N GLU A 112 10.36 1.59 33.32
CA GLU A 112 10.66 3.01 33.46
C GLU A 112 11.60 3.49 32.36
N GLU A 113 12.69 2.74 32.12
CA GLU A 113 13.68 3.05 31.08
C GLU A 113 13.03 3.03 29.69
N LEU A 114 12.19 2.03 29.41
CA LEU A 114 11.46 1.93 28.15
C LEU A 114 10.49 3.11 27.96
N TYR A 115 9.77 3.50 29.01
CA TYR A 115 8.85 4.63 28.96
C TYR A 115 9.57 5.93 28.64
N ASP A 116 10.61 6.26 29.42
CA ASP A 116 11.34 7.52 29.28
C ASP A 116 12.01 7.60 27.91
N PHE A 117 12.69 6.52 27.50
CA PHE A 117 13.35 6.45 26.21
C PHE A 117 12.37 6.65 25.05
N LEU A 118 11.23 5.94 25.03
CA LEU A 118 10.27 6.07 23.95
C LEU A 118 9.59 7.45 23.96
N LYS A 119 9.30 8.01 25.14
CA LYS A 119 8.66 9.33 25.25
C LYS A 119 9.52 10.43 24.65
N GLU A 120 10.84 10.33 24.79
CA GLU A 120 11.79 11.27 24.19
C GLU A 120 12.04 10.99 22.69
N ASN A 121 12.15 9.71 22.30
CA ASN A 121 12.72 9.34 21.01
C ASN A 121 11.71 8.84 19.96
N LEU A 122 10.42 8.73 20.28
CA LEU A 122 9.42 8.20 19.33
C LEU A 122 9.41 8.97 18.00
N VAL A 123 9.68 10.27 18.03
CA VAL A 123 9.72 11.15 16.84
C VAL A 123 10.76 10.71 15.79
N VAL A 124 11.82 10.00 16.21
CA VAL A 124 12.90 9.52 15.32
C VAL A 124 12.34 8.67 14.19
N PHE A 125 11.32 7.84 14.44
CA PHE A 125 10.65 7.06 13.40
C PHE A 125 10.08 7.94 12.28
N LYS A 126 9.40 9.03 12.64
CA LYS A 126 8.81 9.96 11.66
C LYS A 126 9.88 10.70 10.90
N ASN A 127 10.92 11.17 11.59
CA ASN A 127 12.04 11.87 10.96
C ASN A 127 12.76 10.98 9.93
N TYR A 128 13.01 9.71 10.29
CA TYR A 128 13.62 8.75 9.39
C TYR A 128 12.74 8.46 8.16
N ALA A 129 11.46 8.15 8.37
CA ALA A 129 10.54 7.88 7.26
C ALA A 129 10.41 9.08 6.31
N GLN A 130 10.34 10.29 6.86
CA GLN A 130 10.30 11.53 6.10
C GLN A 130 11.58 11.72 5.26
N ALA A 131 12.76 11.54 5.87
CA ALA A 131 14.04 11.65 5.16
C ALA A 131 14.14 10.66 3.99
N VAL A 132 13.70 9.41 4.19
CA VAL A 132 13.65 8.39 3.12
C VAL A 132 12.71 8.81 2.00
N VAL A 133 11.50 9.27 2.33
CA VAL A 133 10.51 9.73 1.35
C VAL A 133 11.04 10.91 0.54
N ASP A 134 11.61 11.91 1.19
CA ASP A 134 12.10 13.12 0.52
C ASP A 134 13.28 12.81 -0.40
N TYR A 135 14.19 11.95 0.06
CA TYR A 135 15.27 11.47 -0.78
C TYR A 135 14.77 10.76 -2.04
N ILE A 136 13.77 9.87 -1.92
CA ILE A 136 13.17 9.19 -3.08
C ILE A 136 12.53 10.19 -4.03
N LYS A 137 11.73 11.13 -3.53
CA LYS A 137 11.09 12.16 -4.35
C LYS A 137 12.12 12.97 -5.13
N LYS A 138 13.18 13.42 -4.45
CA LYS A 138 14.27 14.21 -5.04
C LYS A 138 15.05 13.44 -6.10
N THR A 139 15.41 12.19 -5.84
CA THR A 139 16.27 11.38 -6.72
C THR A 139 15.55 10.77 -7.91
N THR A 140 14.25 10.51 -7.78
CA THR A 140 13.44 9.88 -8.84
C THR A 140 12.56 10.85 -9.61
N GLY A 141 12.36 12.08 -9.11
CA GLY A 141 11.33 13.00 -9.61
C GLY A 141 9.90 12.51 -9.35
N ASN A 142 9.72 11.41 -8.64
CA ASN A 142 8.42 10.82 -8.34
C ASN A 142 7.82 11.42 -7.07
N TYR A 143 7.44 12.70 -7.14
CA TYR A 143 6.94 13.48 -6.00
C TYR A 143 5.66 12.90 -5.38
N LEU A 144 4.87 12.16 -6.17
CA LEU A 144 3.65 11.52 -5.71
C LEU A 144 3.88 10.10 -5.17
N LEU A 145 5.09 9.55 -5.28
CA LEU A 145 5.39 8.16 -4.94
C LEU A 145 4.41 7.21 -5.66
N ILE A 146 4.33 7.32 -7.00
CA ILE A 146 3.59 6.40 -7.85
C ILE A 146 4.47 5.20 -8.18
N ASP A 147 4.05 4.03 -7.72
CA ASP A 147 4.57 2.75 -8.20
C ASP A 147 4.05 2.43 -9.61
N PHE A 148 4.83 2.77 -10.64
CA PHE A 148 4.47 2.46 -12.03
C PHE A 148 4.58 0.98 -12.36
N ASP A 149 5.44 0.23 -11.67
CA ASP A 149 5.58 -1.21 -11.89
C ASP A 149 4.30 -1.92 -11.44
N LEU A 150 3.76 -1.56 -10.26
CA LEU A 150 2.45 -1.99 -9.79
C LEU A 150 1.35 -1.66 -10.80
N LEU A 151 1.29 -0.40 -11.27
CA LEU A 151 0.24 0.02 -12.22
C LEU A 151 0.30 -0.80 -13.52
N ASN A 152 1.49 -1.01 -14.05
CA ASN A 152 1.70 -1.78 -15.29
C ASN A 152 1.36 -3.26 -15.10
N GLU A 153 1.76 -3.86 -13.99
CA GLU A 153 1.44 -5.24 -13.64
C GLU A 153 -0.07 -5.45 -13.53
N LYS A 154 -0.75 -4.58 -12.77
CA LYS A 154 -2.21 -4.67 -12.57
C LYS A 154 -2.96 -4.40 -13.87
N ALA A 155 -2.54 -3.43 -14.67
CA ALA A 155 -3.12 -3.19 -16.00
C ALA A 155 -2.96 -4.41 -16.93
N LYS A 156 -1.83 -5.10 -16.86
CA LYS A 156 -1.62 -6.35 -17.61
C LYS A 156 -2.57 -7.46 -17.13
N HIS A 157 -2.69 -7.65 -15.81
CA HIS A 157 -3.63 -8.65 -15.26
C HIS A 157 -5.08 -8.38 -15.67
N ILE A 158 -5.51 -7.12 -15.71
CA ILE A 158 -6.84 -6.75 -16.19
C ILE A 158 -7.01 -7.17 -17.64
N LYS A 159 -6.09 -6.76 -18.53
CA LYS A 159 -6.15 -7.09 -19.96
C LYS A 159 -6.15 -8.59 -20.23
N ASP A 160 -5.24 -9.32 -19.58
CA ASP A 160 -5.11 -10.77 -19.75
C ASP A 160 -6.36 -11.49 -19.24
N SER A 161 -6.96 -11.05 -18.15
CA SER A 161 -8.19 -11.63 -17.60
C SER A 161 -9.41 -11.31 -18.45
N VAL A 162 -9.58 -10.07 -18.90
CA VAL A 162 -10.69 -9.67 -19.78
C VAL A 162 -10.64 -10.45 -21.09
N LYS A 163 -9.46 -10.61 -21.71
CA LYS A 163 -9.30 -11.43 -22.92
C LYS A 163 -9.71 -12.88 -22.71
N LYS A 164 -9.45 -13.45 -21.54
CA LYS A 164 -9.87 -14.83 -21.21
C LYS A 164 -11.38 -14.93 -20.97
N ILE A 165 -11.99 -13.90 -20.35
CA ILE A 165 -13.44 -13.80 -20.21
C ILE A 165 -14.08 -13.73 -21.60
N GLU A 166 -13.61 -12.85 -22.48
CA GLU A 166 -14.07 -12.73 -23.86
C GLU A 166 -14.00 -14.05 -24.62
N PHE A 167 -12.87 -14.76 -24.51
CA PHE A 167 -12.70 -16.07 -25.13
C PHE A 167 -13.77 -17.06 -24.66
N VAL A 168 -14.03 -17.16 -23.36
CA VAL A 168 -15.05 -18.08 -22.83
C VAL A 168 -16.45 -17.66 -23.27
N LEU A 169 -16.80 -16.38 -23.18
CA LEU A 169 -18.11 -15.88 -23.59
C LEU A 169 -18.35 -16.05 -25.09
N SER A 170 -17.30 -15.98 -25.91
CA SER A 170 -17.40 -16.18 -27.37
C SER A 170 -17.87 -17.58 -27.78
N GLN A 171 -17.82 -18.56 -26.88
CA GLN A 171 -18.34 -19.90 -27.13
C GLN A 171 -19.88 -19.98 -27.08
N GLY A 172 -20.53 -18.93 -26.59
CA GLY A 172 -21.99 -18.84 -26.50
C GLY A 172 -22.56 -19.39 -25.19
N ILE A 173 -23.82 -19.02 -24.93
CA ILE A 173 -24.49 -19.31 -23.64
C ILE A 173 -24.74 -20.80 -23.41
N GLN A 174 -25.04 -21.58 -24.46
CA GLN A 174 -25.27 -23.02 -24.34
C GLN A 174 -24.01 -23.73 -23.84
N GLU A 175 -22.89 -23.48 -24.52
CA GLU A 175 -21.59 -24.03 -24.13
C GLU A 175 -21.18 -23.59 -22.71
N PHE A 176 -21.45 -22.34 -22.34
CA PHE A 176 -21.18 -21.82 -21.02
C PHE A 176 -21.96 -22.55 -19.91
N ARG A 177 -23.22 -22.90 -20.16
CA ARG A 177 -24.07 -23.64 -19.22
C ARG A 177 -23.61 -25.09 -19.05
N GLU A 178 -23.26 -25.74 -20.17
CA GLU A 178 -22.95 -27.18 -20.20
C GLU A 178 -21.54 -27.50 -19.67
N LYS A 179 -20.64 -26.50 -19.61
CA LYS A 179 -19.26 -26.67 -19.13
C LYS A 179 -19.04 -25.96 -17.79
N PRO A 180 -19.17 -26.65 -16.64
CA PRO A 180 -18.91 -26.07 -15.31
C PRO A 180 -17.55 -25.37 -15.20
N MET A 181 -16.52 -25.89 -15.87
CA MET A 181 -15.19 -25.28 -15.88
C MET A 181 -15.17 -23.86 -16.47
N TYR A 182 -16.07 -23.52 -17.39
CA TYR A 182 -16.18 -22.17 -17.94
C TYR A 182 -16.67 -21.19 -16.89
N TYR A 183 -17.68 -21.57 -16.11
CA TYR A 183 -18.16 -20.79 -14.97
C TYR A 183 -17.04 -20.47 -13.99
N ASP A 184 -16.32 -21.48 -13.51
CA ASP A 184 -15.24 -21.30 -12.53
C ASP A 184 -14.11 -20.41 -13.05
N ARG A 185 -13.74 -20.61 -14.31
CA ARG A 185 -12.68 -19.83 -14.95
C ARG A 185 -13.06 -18.37 -15.09
N VAL A 186 -14.25 -18.06 -15.59
CA VAL A 186 -14.65 -16.64 -15.77
C VAL A 186 -14.89 -15.96 -14.43
N LYS A 187 -15.41 -16.68 -13.43
CA LYS A 187 -15.50 -16.17 -12.05
C LYS A 187 -14.13 -15.77 -11.53
N TYR A 188 -13.14 -16.65 -11.67
CA TYR A 188 -11.76 -16.36 -11.28
C TYR A 188 -11.16 -15.18 -12.05
N PHE A 189 -11.25 -15.17 -13.39
CA PHE A 189 -10.68 -14.08 -14.20
C PHE A 189 -11.35 -12.74 -13.92
N TYR A 190 -12.67 -12.73 -13.66
CA TYR A 190 -13.38 -11.53 -13.27
C TYR A 190 -12.88 -10.99 -11.93
N GLN A 191 -12.72 -11.86 -10.93
CA GLN A 191 -12.14 -11.48 -9.63
C GLN A 191 -10.74 -10.88 -9.82
N VAL A 192 -9.87 -11.53 -10.61
CA VAL A 192 -8.52 -11.01 -10.89
C VAL A 192 -8.56 -9.64 -11.58
N ALA A 193 -9.45 -9.45 -12.56
CA ALA A 193 -9.59 -8.17 -13.25
C ALA A 193 -10.10 -7.06 -12.30
N TYR A 194 -11.15 -7.35 -11.54
CA TYR A 194 -11.72 -6.40 -10.58
C TYR A 194 -10.72 -6.03 -9.48
N ASP A 195 -10.09 -7.02 -8.84
CA ASP A 195 -9.13 -6.78 -7.75
C ASP A 195 -7.90 -6.02 -8.26
N SER A 196 -7.47 -6.27 -9.50
CA SER A 196 -6.38 -5.51 -10.10
C SER A 196 -6.77 -4.05 -10.37
N LEU A 197 -8.00 -3.80 -10.82
CA LEU A 197 -8.52 -2.43 -11.00
C LEU A 197 -8.68 -1.72 -9.65
N PHE A 198 -9.13 -2.45 -8.64
CA PHE A 198 -9.26 -1.96 -7.27
C PHE A 198 -7.90 -1.67 -6.63
N ASP A 199 -6.87 -2.48 -6.88
CA ASP A 199 -5.50 -2.22 -6.45
C ASP A 199 -4.92 -0.93 -7.07
N ILE A 200 -5.16 -0.71 -8.36
CA ILE A 200 -4.83 0.56 -9.04
C ILE A 200 -5.53 1.71 -8.32
N CYS A 201 -6.83 1.56 -8.02
CA CYS A 201 -7.60 2.58 -7.32
C CYS A 201 -7.00 2.90 -5.95
N LYS A 202 -6.76 1.89 -5.10
CA LYS A 202 -6.22 2.08 -3.75
C LYS A 202 -4.87 2.79 -3.75
N HIS A 203 -4.04 2.50 -4.75
CA HIS A 203 -2.73 3.14 -4.90
C HIS A 203 -2.83 4.60 -5.33
N LEU A 204 -3.77 4.91 -6.25
CA LEU A 204 -3.90 6.24 -6.84
C LEU A 204 -4.82 7.19 -6.08
N ALA A 205 -5.86 6.69 -5.40
CA ALA A 205 -6.86 7.52 -4.73
C ALA A 205 -6.25 8.53 -3.72
N PRO A 206 -5.26 8.16 -2.89
CA PRO A 206 -4.57 9.15 -2.03
C PRO A 206 -3.84 10.25 -2.81
N LYS A 207 -3.36 9.95 -4.03
CA LYS A 207 -2.63 10.92 -4.88
C LYS A 207 -3.56 11.98 -5.44
N PHE A 208 -4.82 11.61 -5.64
CA PHE A 208 -5.91 12.52 -6.00
C PHE A 208 -6.61 13.16 -4.77
N GLY A 209 -6.09 12.95 -3.55
CA GLY A 209 -6.60 13.59 -2.34
C GLY A 209 -7.70 12.81 -1.60
N VAL A 210 -8.03 11.59 -2.03
CA VAL A 210 -8.99 10.74 -1.31
C VAL A 210 -8.33 10.16 -0.06
N LYS A 211 -8.76 10.62 1.12
CA LYS A 211 -8.17 10.23 2.41
C LYS A 211 -8.75 8.94 3.00
N LYS A 212 -10.01 8.61 2.65
CA LYS A 212 -10.74 7.45 3.18
C LYS A 212 -11.50 6.79 2.05
N PHE A 213 -11.27 5.50 1.87
CA PHE A 213 -11.99 4.62 0.96
C PHE A 213 -11.92 3.20 1.53
N GLY A 214 -13.00 2.45 1.39
CA GLY A 214 -13.05 1.02 1.63
C GLY A 214 -13.19 0.30 0.29
N ASP A 215 -14.14 -0.62 0.22
CA ASP A 215 -14.52 -1.33 -1.00
C ASP A 215 -15.14 -0.42 -2.08
N ASP A 216 -15.42 0.84 -1.75
CA ASP A 216 -16.02 1.88 -2.60
C ASP A 216 -14.99 2.75 -3.34
N CYS A 217 -13.70 2.38 -3.33
CA CYS A 217 -12.62 3.18 -3.92
C CYS A 217 -12.92 3.66 -5.34
N LEU A 218 -13.42 2.78 -6.23
CA LEU A 218 -13.70 3.14 -7.62
C LEU A 218 -14.81 4.19 -7.71
N SER A 219 -15.87 4.06 -6.92
CA SER A 219 -16.94 5.06 -6.81
C SER A 219 -16.39 6.39 -6.30
N LYS A 220 -15.46 6.38 -5.34
CA LYS A 220 -14.80 7.61 -4.87
C LYS A 220 -14.02 8.31 -5.99
N LEU A 221 -13.35 7.56 -6.87
CA LEU A 221 -12.69 8.15 -8.04
C LEU A 221 -13.69 8.77 -9.04
N VAL A 222 -14.90 8.23 -9.13
CA VAL A 222 -15.98 8.87 -9.91
C VAL A 222 -16.43 10.17 -9.25
N GLU A 223 -16.70 10.16 -7.95
CA GLU A 223 -17.17 11.33 -7.19
C GLU A 223 -16.22 12.53 -7.31
N ILE A 224 -14.90 12.29 -7.36
CA ILE A 224 -13.89 13.35 -7.49
C ILE A 224 -13.51 13.66 -8.95
N GLY A 225 -14.18 13.05 -9.93
CA GLY A 225 -13.98 13.31 -11.36
C GLY A 225 -12.68 12.74 -11.95
N VAL A 226 -12.03 11.80 -11.27
CA VAL A 226 -10.90 11.04 -11.86
C VAL A 226 -11.42 10.07 -12.90
N ILE A 227 -12.58 9.47 -12.64
CA ILE A 227 -13.37 8.71 -13.60
C ILE A 227 -14.62 9.54 -13.93
N PRO A 228 -14.98 9.70 -15.20
CA PRO A 228 -16.20 10.40 -15.60
C PRO A 228 -17.49 9.82 -14.99
N GLN A 229 -18.48 10.68 -14.70
CA GLN A 229 -19.72 10.32 -14.00
C GLN A 229 -20.59 9.32 -14.77
N ASP A 230 -20.50 9.27 -16.10
CA ASP A 230 -21.17 8.32 -16.98
C ASP A 230 -20.75 6.86 -16.72
N TYR A 231 -19.57 6.62 -16.14
CA TYR A 231 -19.14 5.28 -15.72
C TYR A 231 -19.67 4.86 -14.34
N TYR A 232 -20.41 5.71 -13.62
CA TYR A 232 -20.89 5.40 -12.27
C TYR A 232 -21.65 4.07 -12.21
N MET A 233 -22.60 3.88 -13.13
CA MET A 233 -23.42 2.66 -13.16
C MET A 233 -22.61 1.43 -13.57
N ASP A 234 -21.65 1.58 -14.48
CA ASP A 234 -20.76 0.49 -14.88
C ASP A 234 -19.92 0.02 -13.67
N ILE A 235 -19.33 0.95 -12.93
CA ILE A 235 -18.54 0.66 -11.71
C ILE A 235 -19.41 0.04 -10.64
N PHE A 236 -20.61 0.58 -10.42
CA PHE A 236 -21.55 0.04 -9.44
C PHE A 236 -21.89 -1.43 -9.75
N LYS A 237 -22.20 -1.75 -11.01
CA LYS A 237 -22.47 -3.13 -11.45
C LYS A 237 -21.24 -4.02 -11.30
N MET A 238 -20.04 -3.52 -11.60
CA MET A 238 -18.81 -4.26 -11.37
C MET A 238 -18.62 -4.65 -9.90
N THR A 239 -18.79 -3.68 -9.00
CA THR A 239 -18.66 -3.88 -7.55
C THR A 239 -19.72 -4.84 -7.03
N GLN A 240 -20.97 -4.71 -7.49
CA GLN A 240 -22.05 -5.64 -7.14
C GLN A 240 -21.76 -7.06 -7.58
N LEU A 241 -21.30 -7.26 -8.82
CA LEU A 241 -20.96 -8.59 -9.32
C LEU A 241 -19.81 -9.20 -8.50
N LYS A 242 -18.76 -8.43 -8.20
CA LYS A 242 -17.66 -8.90 -7.33
C LYS A 242 -18.19 -9.32 -5.96
N ASN A 243 -19.02 -8.51 -5.33
CA ASN A 243 -19.57 -8.78 -4.01
C ASN A 243 -20.46 -10.03 -4.00
N LYS A 244 -21.28 -10.23 -5.04
CA LYS A 244 -22.05 -11.46 -5.22
C LYS A 244 -21.14 -12.68 -5.34
N LEU A 245 -20.10 -12.62 -6.17
CA LEU A 245 -19.22 -13.77 -6.44
C LEU A 245 -18.36 -14.21 -5.24
N ILE A 246 -18.05 -13.31 -4.30
CA ILE A 246 -17.34 -13.64 -3.06
C ILE A 246 -18.28 -14.03 -1.91
N SER A 247 -19.57 -13.74 -2.04
CA SER A 247 -20.56 -14.15 -1.04
C SER A 247 -20.91 -15.63 -1.17
N THR A 248 -21.55 -16.20 -0.16
CA THR A 248 -22.05 -17.60 -0.19
C THR A 248 -23.24 -17.79 -1.13
N TRP A 249 -23.74 -16.74 -1.77
CA TRP A 249 -24.88 -16.82 -2.70
C TRP A 249 -24.43 -17.41 -4.04
N GLU A 250 -25.17 -18.42 -4.53
CA GLU A 250 -24.95 -18.97 -5.86
C GLU A 250 -25.41 -17.98 -6.93
N VAL A 251 -24.46 -17.51 -7.75
CA VAL A 251 -24.77 -16.77 -8.98
C VAL A 251 -24.98 -17.81 -10.08
N SER A 252 -26.16 -17.84 -10.70
CA SER A 252 -26.44 -18.78 -11.79
C SER A 252 -25.52 -18.54 -13.00
N SER A 253 -25.28 -19.58 -13.82
CA SER A 253 -24.49 -19.43 -15.04
C SER A 253 -25.06 -18.38 -15.99
N ASP A 254 -26.39 -18.25 -16.06
CA ASP A 254 -27.07 -17.25 -16.89
C ASP A 254 -26.84 -15.82 -16.40
N GLU A 255 -26.99 -15.61 -15.10
CA GLU A 255 -26.74 -14.31 -14.48
C GLU A 255 -25.27 -13.90 -14.66
N LEU A 256 -24.33 -14.83 -14.43
CA LEU A 256 -22.91 -14.56 -14.58
C LEU A 256 -22.55 -14.25 -16.03
N TYR A 257 -23.03 -15.05 -16.99
CA TYR A 257 -22.78 -14.81 -18.41
C TYR A 257 -23.31 -13.45 -18.85
N GLY A 258 -24.56 -13.13 -18.51
CA GLY A 258 -25.19 -11.85 -18.86
C GLY A 258 -24.44 -10.66 -18.27
N ALA A 259 -24.08 -10.72 -16.98
CA ALA A 259 -23.35 -9.66 -16.32
C ALA A 259 -21.93 -9.46 -16.90
N LEU A 260 -21.22 -10.55 -17.21
CA LEU A 260 -19.89 -10.46 -17.82
C LEU A 260 -19.94 -9.94 -19.26
N TYR A 261 -20.95 -10.33 -20.03
CA TYR A 261 -21.15 -9.84 -21.40
C TYR A 261 -21.37 -8.32 -21.40
N GLU A 262 -22.11 -7.80 -20.41
CA GLU A 262 -22.31 -6.36 -20.23
C GLU A 262 -21.02 -5.63 -19.80
N LEU A 263 -20.26 -6.21 -18.87
CA LEU A 263 -19.19 -5.50 -18.16
C LEU A 263 -17.79 -5.64 -18.78
N LYS A 264 -17.53 -6.69 -19.57
CA LYS A 264 -16.19 -6.99 -20.10
C LYS A 264 -15.53 -5.81 -20.82
N ASP A 265 -16.32 -5.07 -21.61
CA ASP A 265 -15.83 -3.96 -22.45
C ASP A 265 -15.65 -2.66 -21.66
N LYS A 266 -16.00 -2.64 -20.37
CA LYS A 266 -15.97 -1.44 -19.53
C LYS A 266 -14.65 -1.27 -18.77
N PHE A 267 -13.90 -2.34 -18.54
CA PHE A 267 -12.62 -2.30 -17.82
C PHE A 267 -11.59 -1.40 -18.50
N GLU A 268 -11.39 -1.56 -19.81
CA GLU A 268 -10.37 -0.80 -20.53
C GLU A 268 -10.68 0.71 -20.63
N PRO A 269 -11.91 1.14 -20.96
CA PRO A 269 -12.27 2.56 -20.91
C PRO A 269 -12.06 3.19 -19.53
N VAL A 270 -12.46 2.51 -18.45
CA VAL A 270 -12.23 3.01 -17.07
C VAL A 270 -10.74 3.16 -16.79
N MET A 271 -9.90 2.19 -17.15
CA MET A 271 -8.44 2.30 -17.00
C MET A 271 -7.86 3.48 -17.79
N LYS A 272 -8.36 3.74 -19.01
CA LYS A 272 -7.93 4.86 -19.85
C LYS A 272 -8.23 6.21 -19.21
N GLU A 273 -9.41 6.38 -18.62
CA GLU A 273 -9.76 7.62 -17.92
C GLU A 273 -8.91 7.83 -16.67
N ILE A 274 -8.66 6.77 -15.88
CA ILE A 274 -7.72 6.85 -14.74
C ILE A 274 -6.31 7.28 -15.21
N ALA A 275 -5.81 6.68 -16.29
CA ALA A 275 -4.49 6.99 -16.84
C ALA A 275 -4.39 8.44 -17.34
N LYS A 276 -5.44 8.94 -18.00
CA LYS A 276 -5.55 10.32 -18.47
C LYS A 276 -5.55 11.31 -17.29
N SER A 277 -6.35 11.03 -16.26
CA SER A 277 -6.39 11.83 -15.03
C SER A 277 -5.04 11.83 -14.30
N LEU A 278 -4.35 10.68 -14.28
CA LEU A 278 -3.01 10.57 -13.69
C LEU A 278 -1.99 11.41 -14.46
N LYS A 279 -2.02 11.38 -15.80
CA LYS A 279 -1.16 12.20 -16.65
C LYS A 279 -1.37 13.69 -16.36
N LYS A 280 -2.62 14.14 -16.28
CA LYS A 280 -2.96 15.53 -15.94
C LYS A 280 -2.42 15.93 -14.56
N LEU A 281 -2.61 15.08 -13.55
CA LEU A 281 -2.10 15.30 -12.19
C LEU A 281 -0.56 15.46 -12.18
N LEU A 282 0.14 14.62 -12.93
CA LEU A 282 1.60 14.67 -13.05
C LEU A 282 2.07 15.98 -13.72
N GLU A 283 1.38 16.41 -14.78
CA GLU A 283 1.67 17.68 -15.46
C GLU A 283 1.47 18.88 -14.53
N GLU A 284 0.37 18.91 -13.77
CA GLU A 284 0.09 19.97 -12.78
C GLU A 284 1.17 20.04 -11.68
N LYS A 285 1.57 18.87 -11.15
CA LYS A 285 2.61 18.81 -10.11
C LYS A 285 3.99 19.20 -10.63
N SER A 286 4.34 18.81 -11.85
CA SER A 286 5.62 19.21 -12.45
C SER A 286 5.73 20.75 -12.58
N LYS A 287 4.65 21.44 -12.97
CA LYS A 287 4.62 22.90 -13.07
C LYS A 287 4.73 23.60 -11.72
N SER A 288 4.22 22.98 -10.65
CA SER A 288 4.28 23.55 -9.29
C SER A 288 5.65 23.42 -8.61
N VAL A 289 6.53 22.54 -9.10
CA VAL A 289 7.88 22.32 -8.54
C VAL A 289 8.95 23.20 -9.20
N VAL A 290 8.65 23.79 -10.36
CA VAL A 290 9.56 24.68 -11.12
C VAL A 290 9.36 26.17 -10.75
N LYS A 291 8.38 26.48 -9.90
CA LYS A 291 8.18 27.82 -9.30
C LYS A 291 8.68 27.82 -7.86
#